data_AF-A0A920VWS4-F1
#
_entry.id   AF-A0A920VWS4-F1
#
_cell.length_a   1.000
_cell.length_b   1.000
_cell.length_c   1.000
_cell.angle_alpha   90.00
_cell.angle_beta   90.00
_cell.angle_gamma   90.00
#
_symmetry.space_group_name_H-M   'P 1'
#
loop_
_entity.id
_entity.type
_entity.pdbx_description
1 polymer ?
#
loop_
_entity_poly.entity_id
_entity_poly.type
_entity_poly.pdbx_seq_one_letter_code
_entity_poly.pdbx_strand_id
1 'polypeptide(L)'
;MLEVRKTAIISSLVFGLMISSIYLVAQVYDFRVTFSEKDKVNNKYESLSFKFNLLLNEVEYFRNQLTIRKVATEKLGMRSPSFKDQILVTKESSNK
;
A
#
# COMPACT_ATOMS: atom_id res chain seq x y z
N MET A 1 12.80 -39.91 53.00
CA MET A 1 13.67 -39.31 51.96
C MET A 1 13.00 -39.25 50.57
N LEU A 2 12.17 -40.23 50.19
CA LEU A 2 11.49 -40.26 48.89
C LEU A 2 10.46 -39.12 48.68
N GLU A 3 9.66 -38.81 49.70
CA GLU A 3 8.65 -37.73 49.68
C GLU A 3 9.27 -36.32 49.52
N VAL A 4 10.44 -36.10 50.13
CA VAL A 4 11.22 -34.85 50.00
C VAL A 4 11.77 -34.69 48.57
N ARG A 5 12.15 -35.79 47.92
CA ARG A 5 12.58 -35.77 46.50
C ARG A 5 11.42 -35.49 45.55
N LYS A 6 10.23 -36.07 45.79
CA LYS A 6 9.02 -35.81 44.99
C LYS A 6 8.59 -34.34 45.08
N THR A 7 8.57 -33.78 46.28
CA THR A 7 8.20 -32.36 46.49
C THR A 7 9.21 -31.41 45.84
N ALA A 8 10.51 -31.71 45.87
CA ALA A 8 11.53 -30.95 45.15
C ALA A 8 11.33 -30.99 43.62
N ILE A 9 10.98 -32.15 43.06
CA ILE A 9 10.69 -32.30 41.61
C ILE A 9 9.46 -31.48 41.21
N ILE A 10 8.38 -31.54 42.01
CA ILE A 10 7.15 -30.78 41.76
C ILE A 10 7.43 -29.27 41.85
N SER A 11 8.20 -28.82 42.85
CA SER A 11 8.57 -27.41 42.99
C SER A 11 9.39 -26.91 41.80
N SER A 12 10.32 -27.72 41.29
CA SER A 12 11.11 -27.39 40.10
C SER A 12 10.23 -27.29 38.86
N LEU A 13 9.27 -28.21 38.70
CA LEU A 13 8.33 -28.19 37.58
C LEU A 13 7.45 -26.93 37.58
N VAL A 14 6.90 -26.54 38.74
CA VAL A 14 6.11 -25.32 38.88
C VAL A 14 6.95 -24.08 38.53
N PHE A 15 8.20 -24.04 38.96
CA PHE A 15 9.11 -22.94 38.63
C PHE A 15 9.43 -22.88 37.12
N GLY A 16 9.63 -24.03 36.47
CA GLY A 16 9.81 -24.12 35.02
C GLY A 16 8.59 -23.64 34.24
N LEU A 17 7.38 -23.97 34.70
CA LEU A 17 6.13 -23.48 34.10
C LEU A 17 5.99 -21.96 34.24
N MET A 18 6.38 -21.40 35.39
CA MET A 18 6.37 -19.95 35.58
C MET A 18 7.33 -19.24 34.61
N ILE A 19 8.57 -19.73 34.47
CA ILE A 19 9.54 -19.16 33.51
C ILE A 19 9.01 -19.28 32.07
N SER A 20 8.45 -20.43 31.71
CA SER A 20 7.87 -20.66 30.39
C SER A 20 6.72 -19.69 30.09
N SER A 21 5.86 -19.41 31.07
CA SER A 21 4.76 -18.46 30.92
C SER A 21 5.25 -17.03 30.66
N ILE A 22 6.32 -16.60 31.36
CA ILE A 22 6.93 -15.29 31.16
C ILE A 22 7.58 -15.19 29.78
N TYR A 23 8.28 -16.25 29.36
CA TYR A 23 8.89 -16.33 28.04
C TYR A 23 7.85 -16.23 26.91
N LEU A 24 6.69 -16.89 27.09
CA LEU A 24 5.61 -16.84 26.11
C LEU A 24 5.05 -15.42 25.96
N VAL A 25 4.89 -14.68 27.06
CA VAL A 25 4.48 -13.26 27.01
C VAL A 25 5.50 -12.41 26.26
N ALA A 26 6.80 -12.61 26.53
CA ALA A 26 7.86 -11.90 25.81
C ALA A 26 7.84 -12.21 24.30
N GLN A 27 7.68 -13.49 23.93
CA GLN A 27 7.61 -13.91 22.53
C GLN A 27 6.40 -13.29 21.80
N VAL A 28 5.23 -13.26 22.45
CA VAL A 28 4.04 -12.62 21.89
C VAL A 28 4.26 -11.11 21.71
N TYR A 29 4.95 -10.46 22.64
CA TYR A 29 5.28 -9.05 22.53
C TYR A 29 6.21 -8.78 21.33
N ASP A 30 7.31 -9.51 21.22
CA ASP A 30 8.26 -9.38 20.11
C ASP A 30 7.60 -9.65 18.76
N PHE A 31 6.71 -10.66 18.70
CA PHE A 31 5.92 -10.94 17.52
C PHE A 31 5.03 -9.75 17.16
N ARG A 32 4.31 -9.16 18.12
CA ARG A 32 3.43 -8.00 17.87
C ARG A 32 4.20 -6.77 17.38
N VAL A 33 5.37 -6.50 17.95
CA VAL A 33 6.24 -5.40 17.52
C VAL A 33 6.71 -5.63 16.09
N THR A 34 7.27 -6.81 15.82
CA THR A 34 7.76 -7.17 14.48
C THR A 34 6.65 -7.13 13.44
N PHE A 35 5.46 -7.61 13.79
CA PHE A 35 4.29 -7.57 12.93
C PHE A 35 3.86 -6.12 12.63
N SER A 36 3.83 -5.26 13.64
CA SER A 36 3.51 -3.84 13.47
C SER A 36 4.52 -3.12 12.56
N GLU A 37 5.81 -3.43 12.68
CA GLU A 37 6.83 -2.88 11.80
C GLU A 37 6.65 -3.35 10.35
N LYS A 38 6.36 -4.64 10.15
CA LYS A 38 6.05 -5.20 8.82
C LYS A 38 4.82 -4.53 8.20
N ASP A 39 3.74 -4.38 8.96
CA ASP A 39 2.53 -3.70 8.50
C ASP A 39 2.80 -2.24 8.11
N LYS A 40 3.62 -1.52 8.89
CA LYS A 40 4.00 -0.14 8.59
C LYS A 40 4.77 -0.04 7.27
N VAL A 41 5.67 -0.99 7.00
CA VAL A 41 6.43 -1.05 5.75
C VAL A 41 5.50 -1.41 4.58
N ASN A 42 4.63 -2.40 4.76
CA ASN A 42 3.68 -2.83 3.74
C ASN A 42 2.74 -1.68 3.32
N ASN A 43 2.16 -0.96 4.28
CA ASN A 43 1.30 0.20 4.01
C ASN A 43 2.03 1.29 3.20
N LYS A 44 3.30 1.54 3.52
CA LYS A 44 4.12 2.49 2.74
C LYS A 44 4.34 1.99 1.33
N TYR A 45 4.68 0.72 1.16
CA TYR A 45 4.88 0.10 -0.14
C TYR A 45 3.61 0.18 -1.00
N GLU A 46 2.46 -0.18 -0.46
CA GLU A 46 1.17 -0.09 -1.16
C GLU A 46 0.87 1.35 -1.60
N SER A 47 1.05 2.31 -0.69
CA SER A 47 0.82 3.73 -1.01
C SER A 47 1.74 4.25 -2.12
N LEU A 48 2.99 3.77 -2.15
CA LEU A 48 3.96 4.16 -3.17
C LEU A 48 3.65 3.49 -4.50
N SER A 49 3.31 2.20 -4.49
CA SER A 49 2.87 1.45 -5.67
C SER A 49 1.66 2.10 -6.32
N PHE A 50 0.67 2.50 -5.53
CA PHE A 50 -0.50 3.23 -6.01
C PHE A 50 -0.12 4.54 -6.70
N LYS A 51 0.70 5.38 -6.06
CA LYS A 51 1.16 6.66 -6.65
C LYS A 51 1.97 6.45 -7.93
N PHE A 52 2.80 5.41 -7.97
CA PHE A 52 3.59 5.07 -9.14
C PHE A 52 2.71 4.65 -10.32
N ASN A 53 1.71 3.79 -10.07
CA ASN A 53 0.76 3.37 -11.11
C ASN A 53 -0.07 4.55 -11.63
N LEU A 54 -0.47 5.47 -10.75
CA LEU A 54 -1.14 6.71 -11.17
C LEU A 54 -0.26 7.54 -12.12
N LEU A 55 1.02 7.73 -11.75
CA LEU A 55 1.97 8.48 -12.56
C LEU A 55 2.22 7.79 -13.92
N LEU A 56 2.33 6.47 -13.93
CA LEU A 56 2.55 5.70 -15.16
C LEU A 56 1.37 5.88 -16.13
N ASN A 57 0.14 5.81 -15.61
CA ASN A 57 -1.07 6.09 -16.40
C ASN A 57 -1.08 7.52 -16.95
N GLU A 58 -0.67 8.52 -16.16
CA GLU A 58 -0.59 9.91 -16.60
C GLU A 58 0.45 10.08 -17.73
N VAL A 59 1.62 9.45 -17.59
CA VAL A 59 2.65 9.46 -18.63
C VAL A 59 2.15 8.80 -19.91
N GLU A 60 1.49 7.64 -19.81
CA GLU A 60 0.89 6.98 -20.98
C GLU A 60 -0.17 7.84 -21.65
N TYR A 61 -1.03 8.48 -20.85
CA TYR A 61 -2.04 9.42 -21.36
C TYR A 61 -1.40 10.55 -22.17
N PHE A 62 -0.36 11.21 -21.65
CA PHE A 62 0.33 12.27 -22.36
C PHE A 62 1.06 11.78 -23.61
N ARG A 63 1.70 10.60 -23.55
CA ARG A 63 2.33 9.99 -24.74
C ARG A 63 1.30 9.71 -25.83
N ASN A 64 0.13 9.22 -25.45
CA ASN A 64 -0.95 8.96 -26.39
C ASN A 64 -1.45 10.27 -27.03
N GLN A 65 -1.69 11.32 -26.24
CA GLN A 65 -2.08 12.64 -26.77
C GLN A 65 -1.04 13.22 -27.75
N LEU A 66 0.25 13.15 -27.39
CA LEU A 66 1.33 13.61 -28.26
C LEU A 66 1.38 12.81 -29.57
N THR A 67 1.16 11.50 -29.48
CA THR A 67 1.13 10.61 -30.66
C THR A 67 -0.04 10.94 -31.57
N ILE A 68 -1.24 11.13 -31.01
CA ILE A 68 -2.43 11.55 -31.77
C ILE A 68 -2.18 12.88 -32.46
N ARG A 69 -1.64 13.87 -31.74
CA ARG A 69 -1.29 15.18 -32.31
C ARG A 69 -0.30 15.06 -33.46
N LYS A 70 0.77 14.27 -33.26
CA LYS A 70 1.79 14.03 -34.29
C LYS A 70 1.18 13.42 -35.55
N VAL A 71 0.35 12.39 -35.40
CA VAL A 71 -0.35 11.75 -36.52
C VAL A 71 -1.31 12.72 -37.21
N ALA A 72 -2.08 13.50 -36.45
CA ALA A 72 -3.02 14.48 -37.01
C ALA A 72 -2.31 15.56 -37.82
N THR A 73 -1.20 16.12 -37.31
CA THR A 73 -0.47 17.19 -37.99
C THR A 73 0.39 16.68 -39.15
N GLU A 74 1.14 15.60 -38.96
CA GLU A 74 2.10 15.11 -39.97
C GLU A 74 1.44 14.26 -41.06
N LYS A 75 0.51 13.36 -40.69
CA LYS A 75 -0.11 12.43 -41.66
C LYS A 75 -1.41 12.95 -42.24
N LEU A 76 -2.21 13.66 -41.45
CA LEU A 76 -3.53 14.14 -41.85
C LEU A 76 -3.56 15.64 -42.19
N GLY A 77 -2.43 16.36 -42.04
CA GLY A 77 -2.33 17.79 -42.34
C GLY A 77 -3.21 18.68 -41.46
N MET A 78 -3.67 18.17 -40.32
CA MET A 78 -4.55 18.90 -39.41
C MET A 78 -3.75 19.93 -38.60
N ARG A 79 -4.26 21.17 -38.55
CA ARG A 79 -3.70 22.27 -37.76
C ARG A 79 -4.62 22.59 -36.58
N SER A 80 -4.07 23.15 -35.51
CA SER A 80 -4.88 23.64 -34.41
C SER A 80 -5.86 24.72 -34.90
N PRO A 81 -7.13 24.69 -34.47
CA PRO A 81 -8.13 25.65 -34.90
C PRO A 81 -7.77 27.06 -34.40
N SER A 82 -7.98 28.07 -35.25
CA SER A 82 -7.84 29.48 -34.82
C SER A 82 -9.06 29.89 -33.98
N PHE A 83 -8.98 31.01 -33.27
CA PHE A 83 -10.11 31.53 -32.48
C PHE A 83 -11.41 31.68 -33.29
N LYS A 84 -11.32 31.89 -34.61
CA LYS A 84 -12.50 32.03 -35.48
C LYS A 84 -13.15 30.69 -35.84
N ASP A 85 -12.42 29.59 -35.67
CA ASP A 85 -12.85 28.23 -36.01
C ASP A 85 -13.38 27.46 -34.78
N GLN A 86 -13.34 28.07 -33.59
CA GLN A 86 -13.74 27.45 -32.33
C GLN A 86 -15.24 27.65 -32.08
N ILE A 87 -15.96 26.56 -31.86
CA ILE A 87 -17.37 26.57 -31.44
C ILE A 87 -17.41 26.35 -29.93
N LEU A 88 -17.93 27.33 -29.20
CA LEU A 88 -18.05 27.25 -27.75
C LEU A 88 -19.36 26.55 -27.39
N VAL A 89 -19.27 25.33 -26.86
CA VAL A 89 -20.44 24.56 -26.43
C VAL A 89 -20.64 24.78 -24.93
N THR A 90 -21.58 25.65 -24.57
CA THR A 90 -21.96 25.86 -23.17
C THR A 90 -22.98 24.80 -22.77
N LYS A 91 -22.69 24.05 -21.70
CA LYS A 91 -23.64 23.08 -21.15
C LYS A 91 -24.80 23.84 -20.51
N GLU A 92 -26.02 23.65 -21.00
CA GLU A 92 -27.22 24.11 -20.29
C GLU A 92 -27.22 23.47 -18.88
N SER A 93 -27.21 24.34 -17.86
CA SER A 93 -27.56 23.97 -16.51
C SER A 93 -29.02 23.52 -16.54
N SER A 94 -29.22 22.21 -16.62
CA SER A 94 -30.51 21.58 -16.34
C SER A 94 -30.80 21.79 -14.85
N ASN A 95 -31.37 22.94 -14.50
CA ASN A 95 -32.03 23.14 -13.22
C ASN A 95 -33.26 22.23 -13.17
N LYS A 96 -33.13 21.11 -12.45
CA LYS A 96 -34.23 20.30 -11.95
C LYS A 96 -33.92 19.89 -10.52
#